data_AF-A0A344TGW2-F1
#
_entry.id   AF-A0A344TGW2-F1
#
_cell.length_a   1.000
_cell.length_b   1.000
_cell.length_c   1.000
_cell.angle_alpha   90.00
_cell.angle_beta   90.00
_cell.angle_gamma   90.00
#
_symmetry.space_group_name_H-M   'P 1'
#
loop_
_entity.id
_entity.type
_entity.pdbx_description
1 polymer ?
#
loop_
_entity_poly.entity_id
_entity_poly.type
_entity_poly.pdbx_seq_one_letter_code
_entity_poly.pdbx_strand_id
1 'polypeptide(L)'
;MQPIPFELTLDELREISTLYPNIEKNSHVGHWAVYIVRKYYLSLDSNATFTNGKNGADIEVNYLGKTESFEIKGTNDKGLGWGKLKVSSLPCYNALVNGMKIIRVSNIGNPNVTLHFLEYNKDFTLEVEARWTIKPVIKAKAGRPKTHIKLIL
;
A
#
# COMPACT_ATOMS: atom_id res chain seq x y z
N MET A 1 7.00 18.69 -8.21
CA MET A 1 6.66 18.39 -6.81
C MET A 1 7.80 18.80 -5.86
N GLN A 2 7.49 19.41 -4.71
CA GLN A 2 8.44 19.60 -3.60
C GLN A 2 8.18 18.52 -2.52
N PRO A 3 9.18 17.69 -2.16
CA PRO A 3 9.03 16.69 -1.11
C PRO A 3 8.89 17.37 0.27
N ILE A 4 8.04 16.81 1.14
CA ILE A 4 7.82 17.31 2.50
C ILE A 4 8.55 16.39 3.49
N PRO A 5 9.61 16.86 4.16
CA PRO A 5 10.21 16.10 5.26
C PRO A 5 9.24 16.05 6.44
N PHE A 6 9.17 14.91 7.11
CA PHE A 6 8.37 14.74 8.31
C PHE A 6 9.11 13.84 9.30
N GLU A 7 9.07 14.21 10.58
CA GLU A 7 9.78 13.50 11.64
C GLU A 7 8.78 12.89 12.60
N LEU A 8 8.90 11.59 12.83
CA LEU A 8 8.19 10.89 13.88
C LEU A 8 8.89 11.10 15.22
N THR A 9 8.12 11.30 16.28
CA THR A 9 8.68 11.24 17.63
C THR A 9 9.14 9.81 17.97
N LEU A 10 10.02 9.67 18.96
CA LEU A 10 10.47 8.36 19.41
C LEU A 10 9.33 7.47 19.91
N ASP A 11 8.31 8.06 20.54
CA ASP A 11 7.15 7.31 21.04
C ASP A 11 6.25 6.83 19.90
N GLU A 12 6.04 7.66 18.89
CA GLU A 12 5.31 7.25 17.67
C GLU A 12 6.06 6.14 16.91
N LEU A 13 7.39 6.26 16.82
CA LEU A 13 8.22 5.23 16.21
C LEU A 13 8.12 3.90 16.97
N ARG A 14 8.14 3.94 18.31
CA ARG A 14 7.94 2.75 19.17
C ARG A 14 6.55 2.16 19.01
N GLU A 15 5.52 3.00 19.00
CA GLU A 15 4.13 2.60 18.82
C GLU A 15 3.96 1.81 17.51
N ILE A 16 4.35 2.41 16.38
CA ILE A 16 4.12 1.81 15.07
C ILE A 16 5.00 0.57 14.84
N SER A 17 6.22 0.55 15.39
CA SER A 17 7.11 -0.62 15.36
C SER A 17 6.54 -1.80 16.16
N THR A 18 5.79 -1.52 17.23
CA THR A 18 5.11 -2.55 18.02
C THR A 18 3.91 -3.12 17.27
N LEU A 19 3.12 -2.26 16.61
CA LEU A 19 1.94 -2.68 15.85
C LEU A 19 2.30 -3.45 14.57
N TYR A 20 3.35 -3.01 13.87
CA TYR A 20 3.76 -3.59 12.59
C TYR A 20 5.29 -3.80 12.54
N PRO A 21 5.81 -4.84 13.23
CA PRO A 21 7.26 -4.99 13.44
C PRO A 21 8.06 -5.38 12.19
N ASN A 22 7.44 -6.12 11.26
CA ASN A 22 8.14 -6.59 10.06
C ASN A 22 8.06 -5.59 8.90
N ILE A 23 9.03 -4.68 8.81
CA ILE A 23 9.11 -3.67 7.73
C ILE A 23 9.56 -4.23 6.37
N GLU A 24 9.94 -5.51 6.26
CA GLU A 24 10.20 -6.15 4.96
C GLU A 24 8.90 -6.63 4.29
N LYS A 25 7.83 -6.79 5.08
CA LYS A 25 6.52 -7.19 4.58
C LYS A 25 5.78 -5.98 4.03
N ASN A 26 5.48 -6.01 2.73
CA ASN A 26 4.76 -4.92 2.03
C ASN A 26 3.47 -4.47 2.73
N SER A 27 2.72 -5.38 3.37
CA SER A 27 1.50 -4.99 4.09
C SER A 27 1.80 -4.14 5.32
N HIS A 28 2.87 -4.46 6.06
CA HIS A 28 3.29 -3.65 7.21
C HIS A 28 3.82 -2.30 6.76
N VAL A 29 4.61 -2.24 5.68
CA VAL A 29 5.06 -0.99 5.07
C VAL A 29 3.87 -0.11 4.67
N GLY A 30 2.81 -0.70 4.13
CA GLY A 30 1.55 -0.01 3.85
C GLY A 30 0.91 0.57 5.12
N HIS A 31 0.80 -0.21 6.19
CA HIS A 31 0.26 0.27 7.46
C HIS A 31 1.09 1.39 8.10
N TRP A 32 2.43 1.29 8.03
CA TRP A 32 3.34 2.35 8.44
C TRP A 32 3.07 3.65 7.68
N ALA A 33 2.94 3.58 6.36
CA ALA A 33 2.66 4.76 5.54
C ALA A 33 1.34 5.43 5.93
N VAL A 34 0.28 4.65 6.15
CA VAL A 34 -1.02 5.18 6.60
C VAL A 34 -0.91 5.86 7.96
N TYR A 35 -0.20 5.24 8.90
CA TYR A 35 0.03 5.83 10.23
C TYR A 35 0.78 7.17 10.13
N ILE A 36 1.87 7.22 9.36
CA ILE A 36 2.66 8.44 9.14
C ILE A 36 1.80 9.56 8.54
N VAL A 37 0.97 9.25 7.53
CA VAL A 37 0.07 10.23 6.93
C VAL A 37 -0.91 10.79 7.97
N ARG A 38 -1.45 9.95 8.85
CA ARG A 38 -2.33 10.41 9.94
C ARG A 38 -1.59 11.35 10.89
N LYS A 39 -0.36 11.01 11.28
CA LYS A 39 0.48 11.87 12.14
C LYS A 39 0.82 13.19 11.48
N TYR A 40 1.14 13.18 10.19
CA TYR A 40 1.34 14.39 9.41
C TYR A 40 0.11 15.31 9.47
N TYR A 41 -1.08 14.79 9.17
CA TYR A 41 -2.29 15.63 9.22
C TYR A 41 -2.67 16.09 10.63
N LEU A 42 -2.47 15.27 11.66
CA LEU A 42 -2.65 15.67 13.06
C LEU A 42 -1.68 16.78 13.49
N SER A 43 -0.48 16.83 12.89
CA SER A 43 0.48 17.92 13.14
C SER A 43 0.06 19.24 12.50
N LEU A 44 -0.75 19.19 11.43
CA LEU A 44 -1.31 20.38 10.77
C LEU A 44 -2.60 20.86 11.45
N ASP A 45 -3.42 19.92 11.90
CA ASP A 45 -4.69 20.15 12.57
C ASP A 45 -4.93 19.06 13.60
N SER A 46 -4.85 19.41 14.88
CA SER A 46 -5.07 18.46 15.97
C SER A 46 -6.47 17.85 15.99
N ASN A 47 -7.43 18.47 15.29
CA ASN A 47 -8.80 17.96 15.13
C ASN A 47 -9.00 17.19 13.82
N ALA A 48 -7.92 16.91 13.07
CA ALA A 48 -8.01 16.12 11.85
C ALA A 48 -8.67 14.76 12.15
N THR A 49 -9.63 14.38 11.32
CA THR A 49 -10.32 13.08 11.42
C THR A 49 -10.08 12.24 10.19
N PHE A 50 -10.14 10.93 10.38
CA PHE A 50 -9.77 9.94 9.37
C PHE A 50 -10.86 8.90 9.23
N THR A 51 -11.29 8.66 8.01
CA THR A 51 -12.24 7.59 7.68
C THR A 51 -11.62 6.67 6.64
N ASN A 52 -12.16 5.45 6.53
CA ASN A 52 -11.76 4.55 5.45
C ASN A 52 -12.15 5.19 4.11
N GLY A 53 -11.19 5.22 3.18
CA GLY A 53 -11.44 5.73 1.85
C GLY A 53 -12.54 4.94 1.13
N LYS A 54 -13.29 5.64 0.27
CA LYS A 54 -14.26 5.06 -0.64
C LYS A 54 -13.77 5.21 -2.07
N ASN A 55 -14.36 4.45 -2.99
CA ASN A 55 -14.12 4.58 -4.44
C ASN A 55 -12.65 4.46 -4.85
N GLY A 56 -11.88 3.59 -4.18
CA GLY A 56 -10.49 3.32 -4.52
C GLY A 56 -9.45 4.17 -3.80
N ALA A 57 -9.87 5.04 -2.87
CA ALA A 57 -8.97 5.67 -1.91
C ALA A 57 -8.68 4.73 -0.73
N ASP A 58 -7.48 4.84 -0.15
CA ASP A 58 -7.12 4.16 1.10
C ASP A 58 -7.68 4.93 2.31
N ILE A 59 -7.64 6.26 2.27
CA ILE A 59 -8.07 7.13 3.37
C ILE A 59 -8.83 8.35 2.84
N GLU A 60 -9.74 8.85 3.66
CA GLU A 60 -10.28 10.21 3.54
C GLU A 60 -9.93 10.98 4.82
N VAL A 61 -9.44 12.20 4.62
CA VAL A 61 -8.93 13.08 5.69
C VAL A 61 -9.78 14.34 5.72
N ASN A 62 -10.34 14.64 6.89
CA ASN A 62 -10.97 15.94 7.15
C ASN A 62 -10.02 16.77 8.03
N TYR A 63 -9.55 17.91 7.52
CA TYR A 63 -8.60 18.78 8.21
C TYR A 63 -8.79 20.23 7.75
N LEU A 64 -8.68 21.20 8.65
CA LEU A 64 -8.79 22.64 8.35
C LEU A 64 -10.05 23.00 7.51
N GLY A 65 -11.17 22.33 7.77
CA GLY A 65 -12.44 22.53 7.04
C GLY A 65 -12.46 21.97 5.62
N LYS A 66 -11.47 21.16 5.22
CA LYS A 66 -11.38 20.49 3.91
C LYS A 66 -11.51 18.98 4.08
N THR A 67 -12.02 18.33 3.04
CA THR A 67 -12.07 16.88 2.91
C THR A 67 -11.29 16.47 1.67
N GLU A 68 -10.29 15.61 1.82
CA GLU A 68 -9.51 15.08 0.70
C GLU A 68 -9.34 13.56 0.84
N SER A 69 -9.47 12.85 -0.28
CA SER A 69 -9.22 11.41 -0.36
C SER A 69 -7.85 11.13 -0.98
N PHE A 70 -7.17 10.08 -0.49
CA PHE A 70 -5.83 9.73 -0.93
C PHE A 70 -5.67 8.23 -1.12
N GLU A 71 -4.88 7.86 -2.13
CA GLU A 71 -4.19 6.58 -2.20
C GLU A 71 -2.84 6.69 -1.47
N ILE A 72 -2.51 5.73 -0.60
CA ILE A 72 -1.29 5.77 0.21
C ILE A 72 -0.34 4.66 -0.21
N LYS A 73 0.91 5.02 -0.48
CA LYS A 73 1.95 4.06 -0.88
C LYS A 73 3.20 4.23 -0.02
N GLY A 74 3.60 3.18 0.69
CA GLY A 74 4.82 3.17 1.50
C GLY A 74 6.03 2.54 0.81
N THR A 75 7.23 3.02 1.12
CA THR A 75 8.49 2.33 0.81
C THR A 75 9.59 2.64 1.81
N ASN A 76 10.46 1.65 1.99
CA ASN A 76 11.68 1.73 2.79
C ASN A 76 12.80 2.41 2.00
N ASP A 77 12.67 2.53 0.67
CA ASP A 77 13.62 3.25 -0.16
C ASP A 77 13.62 4.74 0.24
N LYS A 78 14.78 5.40 0.18
CA LYS A 78 14.87 6.85 0.47
C LYS A 78 14.07 7.69 -0.54
N GLY A 79 14.02 7.25 -1.80
CA GLY A 79 13.30 7.92 -2.89
C GLY A 79 11.91 7.34 -3.17
N LEU A 80 11.28 7.82 -4.24
CA LEU A 80 9.92 7.41 -4.63
C LEU A 80 9.81 5.92 -5.00
N GLY A 81 10.83 5.35 -5.65
CA GLY A 81 10.81 3.97 -6.12
C GLY A 81 9.69 3.71 -7.14
N TRP A 82 9.64 4.49 -8.23
CA TRP A 82 8.57 4.49 -9.24
C TRP A 82 8.16 3.10 -9.73
N GLY A 83 9.12 2.22 -10.04
CA GLY A 83 8.82 0.85 -10.50
C GLY A 83 8.11 -0.04 -9.48
N LYS A 84 8.04 0.37 -8.21
CA LYS A 84 7.32 -0.32 -7.13
C LYS A 84 5.93 0.25 -6.89
N LEU A 85 5.61 1.42 -7.47
CA LEU A 85 4.29 2.04 -7.36
C LEU A 85 3.33 1.34 -8.30
N LYS A 86 2.42 0.56 -7.73
CA LYS A 86 1.41 -0.18 -8.46
C LYS A 86 0.03 0.18 -7.95
N VAL A 87 -0.84 0.57 -8.88
CA VAL A 87 -2.28 0.64 -8.69
C VAL A 87 -2.85 -0.72 -9.11
N SER A 88 -3.70 -1.31 -8.29
CA SER A 88 -4.20 -2.68 -8.51
C SER A 88 -5.68 -2.75 -8.84
N SER A 89 -6.44 -1.68 -8.64
CA SER A 89 -7.88 -1.67 -8.78
C SER A 89 -8.35 -0.61 -9.78
N LEU A 90 -9.36 -0.98 -10.57
CA LEU A 90 -10.03 -0.05 -11.50
C LEU A 90 -10.65 1.16 -10.78
N PRO A 91 -11.28 1.02 -9.58
CA PRO A 91 -11.74 2.17 -8.83
C PRO A 91 -10.63 3.16 -8.47
N CYS A 92 -9.47 2.68 -8.01
CA CYS A 92 -8.33 3.54 -7.68
C CYS A 92 -7.81 4.25 -8.94
N TYR A 93 -7.65 3.53 -10.06
CA TYR A 93 -7.32 4.14 -11.35
C TYR A 93 -8.28 5.27 -11.70
N ASN A 94 -9.59 5.01 -11.66
CA ASN A 94 -10.62 6.00 -11.98
C ASN A 94 -10.58 7.21 -11.04
N ALA A 95 -10.32 7.01 -9.74
CA ALA A 95 -10.21 8.11 -8.80
C ALA A 95 -8.98 8.98 -9.08
N LEU A 96 -7.82 8.37 -9.37
CA LEU A 96 -6.59 9.09 -9.68
C LEU A 96 -6.72 9.94 -10.96
N VAL A 97 -7.30 9.40 -12.03
CA VAL A 97 -7.50 10.17 -13.27
C VAL A 97 -8.51 11.32 -13.10
N ASN A 98 -9.37 11.24 -12.09
CA ASN A 98 -10.33 12.28 -11.73
C ASN A 98 -9.83 13.23 -10.63
N GLY A 99 -8.52 13.22 -10.32
CA GLY A 99 -7.87 14.21 -9.45
C GLY A 99 -7.59 13.76 -8.02
N MET A 100 -7.88 12.51 -7.65
CA MET A 100 -7.36 11.96 -6.39
C MET A 100 -5.83 11.92 -6.41
N LYS A 101 -5.19 12.23 -5.28
CA LYS A 101 -3.74 12.25 -5.15
C LYS A 101 -3.20 10.94 -4.58
N ILE A 102 -1.96 10.63 -4.93
CA ILE A 102 -1.16 9.61 -4.22
C ILE A 102 -0.30 10.33 -3.19
N ILE A 103 -0.32 9.85 -1.94
CA ILE A 103 0.72 10.18 -0.95
C ILE A 103 1.72 9.02 -0.92
N ARG A 104 2.92 9.27 -1.45
CA ARG A 104 4.03 8.34 -1.34
C ARG A 104 4.87 8.70 -0.12
N VAL A 105 4.99 7.77 0.82
CA VAL A 105 5.85 7.91 2.01
C VAL A 105 7.12 7.11 1.77
N SER A 106 8.27 7.78 1.75
CA SER A 106 9.59 7.16 1.58
C SER A 106 10.40 7.17 2.88
N ASN A 107 11.43 6.33 2.91
CA ASN A 107 12.31 6.10 4.06
C ASN A 107 11.63 5.49 5.30
N ILE A 108 10.56 4.69 5.10
CA ILE A 108 9.84 4.00 6.19
C ILE A 108 10.78 3.13 7.03
N GLY A 109 10.52 3.08 8.34
CA GLY A 109 11.36 2.41 9.34
C GLY A 109 12.40 3.33 9.99
N ASN A 110 12.45 4.60 9.58
CA ASN A 110 13.34 5.62 10.15
C ASN A 110 12.51 6.76 10.79
N PRO A 111 13.09 7.51 11.76
CA PRO A 111 12.42 8.67 12.34
C PRO A 111 12.10 9.76 11.32
N ASN A 112 13.05 10.00 10.40
CA ASN A 112 12.92 11.00 9.34
C ASN A 112 12.40 10.36 8.07
N VAL A 113 11.19 10.73 7.66
CA VAL A 113 10.52 10.24 6.46
C VAL A 113 10.25 11.39 5.49
N THR A 114 9.84 11.05 4.27
CA THR A 114 9.50 12.07 3.27
C THR A 114 8.16 11.74 2.63
N LEU A 115 7.27 12.74 2.62
CA LEU A 115 5.97 12.66 1.97
C LEU A 115 6.04 13.34 0.60
N HIS A 116 5.49 12.64 -0.39
CA HIS A 116 5.42 13.09 -1.78
C HIS A 116 3.95 13.06 -2.20
N PHE A 117 3.40 14.22 -2.56
CA PHE A 117 2.03 14.37 -3.01
C PHE A 117 2.03 14.42 -4.54
N LEU A 118 1.49 13.37 -5.16
CA LEU A 118 1.56 13.15 -6.59
C LEU A 118 0.18 13.30 -7.24
N GLU A 119 0.13 14.06 -8.33
CA GLU A 119 -1.07 14.27 -9.13
C GLU A 119 -0.92 13.64 -10.53
N TYR A 120 -1.99 12.98 -10.99
CA TYR A 120 -2.04 12.40 -12.34
C TYR A 120 -1.94 13.49 -13.42
N ASN A 121 -1.23 13.21 -14.51
CA ASN A 121 -0.89 14.15 -15.59
C ASN A 121 -0.05 15.37 -15.18
N LYS A 122 0.46 15.39 -13.94
CA LYS A 122 1.39 16.43 -13.46
C LYS A 122 2.70 15.83 -12.97
N ASP A 123 2.62 14.83 -12.08
CA ASP A 123 3.78 14.18 -11.50
C ASP A 123 3.96 12.75 -12.02
N PHE A 124 2.90 12.10 -12.51
CA PHE A 124 2.95 10.76 -13.07
C PHE A 124 1.87 10.51 -14.12
N THR A 125 2.10 9.49 -14.94
CA THR A 125 1.11 8.86 -15.82
C THR A 125 0.88 7.42 -15.38
N LEU A 126 -0.21 6.82 -15.88
CA LEU A 126 -0.57 5.42 -15.59
C LEU A 126 -0.54 4.65 -16.90
N GLU A 127 0.16 3.53 -16.88
CA GLU A 127 0.19 2.58 -17.98
C GLU A 127 -0.47 1.27 -17.54
N VAL A 128 -1.20 0.65 -18.45
CA VAL A 128 -1.84 -0.64 -18.19
C VAL A 128 -0.74 -1.71 -18.15
N GLU A 129 -0.64 -2.42 -17.02
CA GLU A 129 0.24 -3.58 -16.87
C GLU A 129 -0.60 -4.87 -16.91
N ALA A 130 -0.23 -5.80 -17.79
CA ALA A 130 -0.90 -7.09 -17.85
C ALA A 130 -0.63 -7.88 -16.55
N ARG A 131 -1.67 -8.33 -15.85
CA ARG A 131 -1.53 -9.22 -14.68
C ARG A 131 -2.23 -10.54 -14.93
N TRP A 132 -1.46 -11.60 -14.81
CA TRP A 132 -1.88 -12.96 -15.10
C TRP A 132 -1.66 -13.85 -13.88
N THR A 133 -2.60 -14.76 -13.68
CA THR A 133 -2.76 -15.54 -12.46
C THR A 133 -2.20 -16.95 -12.60
N ILE A 134 -1.73 -17.48 -11.47
CA ILE A 134 -1.19 -18.83 -11.29
C ILE A 134 -2.31 -19.87 -11.39
N LYS A 135 -2.04 -20.99 -12.10
CA LYS A 135 -2.91 -22.16 -12.16
C LYS A 135 -2.20 -23.41 -11.65
N PRO A 136 -2.85 -24.23 -10.81
CA PRO A 136 -2.32 -25.55 -10.47
C PRO A 136 -2.42 -26.51 -11.66
N VAL A 137 -1.42 -27.39 -11.81
CA VAL A 137 -1.43 -28.46 -12.81
C VAL A 137 -2.24 -29.66 -12.28
N ILE A 138 -3.28 -30.06 -13.00
CA ILE A 138 -4.06 -31.25 -12.65
C ILE A 138 -3.32 -32.49 -13.17
N LYS A 139 -2.58 -33.18 -12.29
CA LYS A 139 -2.10 -34.54 -12.61
C LYS A 139 -3.28 -35.50 -12.46
N ALA A 140 -3.69 -36.15 -13.55
CA ALA A 140 -4.62 -37.27 -13.47
C ALA A 140 -4.02 -38.33 -12.52
N LYS A 141 -4.81 -38.80 -11.54
CA LYS A 141 -4.40 -39.93 -10.69
C LYS A 141 -4.17 -41.13 -11.62
N ALA A 142 -2.94 -41.61 -11.73
CA ALA A 142 -2.70 -42.95 -12.26
C ALA A 142 -3.52 -43.91 -11.39
N GLY A 143 -4.56 -44.50 -11.98
CA GLY A 143 -5.44 -45.43 -11.28
C GLY A 143 -4.60 -46.53 -10.66
N ARG A 144 -4.81 -46.83 -9.37
CA ARG A 144 -4.28 -48.07 -8.80
C ARG A 144 -4.94 -49.22 -9.57
N PRO A 145 -4.20 -50.08 -10.28
CA PRO A 145 -4.77 -51.34 -10.71
C PRO A 145 -5.08 -52.14 -9.43
N LYS A 146 -6.37 -52.28 -9.12
CA LYS A 146 -6.83 -53.19 -8.07
C LYS A 146 -6.94 -54.60 -8.66
N THR A 147 -6.17 -55.51 -8.05
CA THR A 147 -6.35 -56.97 -7.99
C THR A 147 -6.24 -57.76 -9.29
N HIS A 148 -5.40 -58.81 -9.26
CA HIS A 148 -5.86 -60.19 -9.46
C HIS A 148 -5.08 -61.13 -8.53
N ILE A 149 -5.84 -61.97 -7.84
CA ILE A 149 -5.43 -63.11 -7.00
C ILE A 149 -5.01 -64.27 -7.91
N LYS A 150 -4.11 -65.14 -7.41
CA LYS A 150 -3.82 -66.58 -7.73
C LYS A 150 -2.29 -66.78 -7.88
N LEU A 151 -1.64 -67.86 -7.44
CA LEU A 151 -2.00 -69.25 -7.09
C LEU A 151 -0.83 -69.82 -6.22
N ILE A 152 -1.08 -70.64 -5.19
CA ILE A 152 -0.72 -72.08 -5.11
C ILE A 152 0.73 -72.42 -5.51
N LEU A 153 1.53 -72.87 -4.53
CA LEU A 153 2.05 -74.25 -4.42
C LEU A 153 2.49 -74.50 -2.97
#